data_AF-A0A7C5RWA0-F1
#
_entry.id   AF-A0A7C5RWA0-F1
#
_cell.length_a   1.000
_cell.length_b   1.000
_cell.length_c   1.000
_cell.angle_alpha   90.00
_cell.angle_beta   90.00
_cell.angle_gamma   90.00
#
_symmetry.space_group_name_H-M   'P 1'
#
loop_
_entity.id
_entity.type
_entity.pdbx_description
1 polymer ?
#
loop_
_entity_poly.entity_id
_entity_poly.type
_entity_poly.pdbx_seq_one_letter_code
_entity_poly.pdbx_strand_id
1 'polypeptide(L)'
;MNRVRKSFFLIASVFLIFSLMYLILLKMMSFGPKLYSISRFDDNLVLIKKAYDKCKRGEGQKVGTYSILTFDSPESKTRIKRKFVLDKDCSIKLFVY
;
A
#
# COMPACT_ATOMS: atom_id res chain seq x y z
N MET A 1 -6.50 27.68 -49.10
CA MET A 1 -6.84 27.66 -47.65
C MET A 1 -6.16 28.84 -46.95
N ASN A 2 -6.94 29.86 -46.54
CA ASN A 2 -6.44 31.11 -45.94
C ASN A 2 -5.54 30.85 -44.72
N ARG A 3 -4.43 31.59 -44.59
CA ARG A 3 -3.47 31.50 -43.46
C ARG A 3 -4.17 31.45 -42.09
N VAL A 4 -5.24 32.24 -41.94
CA VAL A 4 -6.08 32.29 -40.73
C VAL A 4 -6.68 30.93 -40.36
N ARG A 5 -7.18 30.16 -41.34
CA ARG A 5 -7.73 28.82 -41.10
C ARG A 5 -6.65 27.82 -40.69
N LYS A 6 -5.44 27.93 -41.26
CA LYS A 6 -4.30 27.07 -40.88
C LYS A 6 -3.84 27.34 -39.45
N SER A 7 -3.74 28.63 -39.07
CA SER A 7 -3.38 29.03 -37.70
C SER A 7 -4.42 28.60 -36.68
N PHE A 8 -5.72 28.74 -36.99
CA PHE A 8 -6.79 28.26 -36.11
C PHE A 8 -6.73 26.74 -35.90
N PHE A 9 -6.49 25.98 -36.98
CA PHE A 9 -6.36 24.52 -36.89
C PHE A 9 -5.16 24.09 -36.05
N LEU A 10 -4.05 24.82 -36.15
CA LEU A 10 -2.84 24.63 -35.35
C LEU A 10 -3.09 24.91 -33.86
N ILE A 11 -3.81 25.98 -33.53
CA ILE A 11 -4.14 26.31 -32.14
C ILE A 11 -5.09 25.25 -31.56
N ALA A 12 -6.12 24.86 -32.31
CA ALA A 12 -7.07 23.85 -31.87
C ALA A 12 -6.41 22.47 -31.67
N SER A 13 -5.48 22.07 -32.54
CA SER A 13 -4.78 20.79 -32.40
C SER A 13 -3.86 20.77 -31.17
N VAL A 14 -3.15 21.87 -30.90
CA VAL A 14 -2.32 22.00 -29.69
C VAL A 14 -3.18 21.94 -28.42
N PHE A 15 -4.33 22.61 -28.42
CA PHE A 15 -5.26 22.59 -27.27
C PHE A 15 -5.82 21.18 -26.99
N LEU A 16 -6.19 20.46 -28.05
CA LEU A 16 -6.63 19.06 -27.96
C LEU A 16 -5.55 18.15 -27.39
N ILE A 17 -4.30 18.31 -27.83
CA ILE A 17 -3.17 17.51 -27.32
C ILE A 17 -2.93 17.80 -25.84
N PHE A 18 -2.92 19.07 -25.43
CA PHE A 18 -2.77 19.46 -24.03
C PHE A 18 -3.88 18.90 -23.14
N SER A 19 -5.13 18.97 -23.60
CA SER A 19 -6.27 18.41 -22.86
C SER A 19 -6.16 16.89 -22.71
N LEU A 20 -5.71 16.18 -23.76
CA LEU A 20 -5.52 14.73 -23.71
C LEU A 20 -4.41 14.37 -22.72
N MET A 21 -3.30 15.09 -22.74
CA MET A 21 -2.19 14.87 -21.81
C MET A 21 -2.58 15.10 -20.35
N TYR A 22 -3.39 16.13 -20.08
CA TYR A 22 -3.91 16.40 -18.74
C TYR A 22 -4.79 15.26 -18.21
N LEU A 23 -5.66 14.69 -19.05
CA LEU A 23 -6.48 13.53 -18.69
C LEU A 23 -5.63 12.27 -18.40
N ILE A 24 -4.55 12.07 -19.16
CA ILE A 24 -3.60 10.96 -18.92
C ILE A 24 -2.88 11.15 -17.58
N LEU A 25 -2.40 12.36 -17.27
CA LEU A 25 -1.77 12.70 -15.99
C LEU A 25 -2.72 12.47 -14.80
N LEU A 26 -3.98 12.91 -14.91
CA LEU A 26 -5.01 12.66 -13.89
C LEU A 26 -5.27 11.16 -13.70
N LYS A 27 -5.33 10.40 -14.80
CA LYS A 27 -5.52 8.95 -14.73
C LYS A 27 -4.31 8.26 -14.07
N MET A 28 -3.09 8.68 -14.38
CA MET A 28 -1.87 8.21 -13.73
C MET A 28 -1.83 8.54 -12.23
N MET A 29 -2.29 9.73 -11.82
CA MET A 29 -2.42 10.07 -10.40
C MET A 29 -3.47 9.20 -9.67
N SER A 30 -4.56 8.82 -10.36
CA SER A 30 -5.55 7.85 -9.85
C SER A 30 -5.01 6.42 -9.75
N PHE A 31 -3.98 6.09 -10.55
CA PHE A 31 -3.19 4.85 -10.43
C PHE A 31 -2.01 4.95 -9.46
N GLY A 32 -1.78 6.11 -8.82
CA GLY A 32 -0.92 6.19 -7.65
C GLY A 32 -1.37 5.16 -6.62
N PRO A 33 -0.47 4.58 -5.80
CA PRO A 33 -0.80 3.49 -4.89
C PRO A 33 -2.04 3.90 -4.12
N LYS A 34 -3.18 3.22 -4.38
CA LYS A 34 -4.47 3.46 -3.72
C LYS A 34 -4.13 3.80 -2.29
N LEU A 35 -4.43 5.04 -1.86
CA LEU A 35 -4.25 5.52 -0.49
C LEU A 35 -4.44 4.33 0.44
N TYR A 36 -3.33 3.75 0.86
CA TYR A 36 -3.31 2.52 1.64
C TYR A 36 -4.10 2.90 2.87
N SER A 37 -5.33 2.40 2.94
CA SER A 37 -6.37 2.97 3.80
C SER A 37 -5.80 3.09 5.20
N ILE A 38 -5.79 4.29 5.76
CA ILE A 38 -5.28 4.59 7.11
C ILE A 38 -5.78 3.56 8.13
N SER A 39 -7.00 3.03 7.93
CA SER A 39 -7.57 1.91 8.68
C SER A 39 -6.71 0.63 8.74
N ARG A 40 -6.00 0.26 7.66
CA ARG A 40 -5.10 -0.90 7.66
C ARG A 40 -3.82 -0.63 8.43
N PHE A 41 -3.42 0.63 8.58
CA PHE A 41 -2.24 1.00 9.36
C PHE A 41 -2.53 0.87 10.86
N ASP A 42 -3.72 1.29 11.29
CA ASP A 42 -4.22 1.07 12.66
C ASP A 42 -4.40 -0.42 12.97
N ASP A 43 -5.00 -1.20 12.06
CA ASP A 43 -5.10 -2.66 12.21
C ASP A 43 -3.72 -3.33 12.32
N ASN A 44 -2.75 -2.85 11.54
CA ASN A 44 -1.37 -3.34 11.61
C ASN A 44 -0.73 -3.02 12.95
N LEU A 45 -0.92 -1.81 13.50
CA LEU A 45 -0.39 -1.41 14.81
C LEU A 45 -0.96 -2.29 15.93
N VAL A 46 -2.26 -2.59 15.89
CA VAL A 46 -2.91 -3.50 16.86
C VAL A 46 -2.33 -4.91 16.76
N LEU A 47 -2.17 -5.45 15.55
CA LEU A 47 -1.58 -6.77 15.34
C LEU A 47 -0.10 -6.84 15.72
N ILE A 48 0.68 -5.77 15.46
CA ILE A 48 2.08 -5.62 15.88
C ILE A 48 2.18 -5.66 17.40
N LYS A 49 1.36 -4.87 18.10
CA LYS A 49 1.33 -4.86 19.56
C LYS A 49 0.97 -6.23 20.13
N LYS A 50 -0.03 -6.88 19.54
CA LYS A 50 -0.44 -8.24 19.91
C LYS A 50 0.67 -9.27 19.67
N ALA A 51 1.44 -9.13 18.60
CA ALA A 51 2.60 -9.96 18.29
C ALA A 51 3.71 -9.77 19.33
N TYR A 52 4.00 -8.52 19.70
CA TYR A 52 4.96 -8.18 20.75
C TYR A 52 4.57 -8.76 22.11
N ASP A 53 3.32 -8.58 22.53
CA ASP A 53 2.81 -9.06 23.82
C ASP A 53 2.87 -10.58 23.92
N LYS A 54 2.52 -11.29 22.83
CA LYS A 54 2.64 -12.77 22.77
C LYS A 54 4.09 -13.24 22.82
N CYS A 55 4.98 -12.57 22.10
CA CYS A 55 6.41 -12.88 22.17
C CYS A 55 6.97 -12.69 23.59
N LYS A 56 6.60 -11.61 24.28
CA LYS A 56 7.00 -11.39 25.69
C LYS A 56 6.51 -12.47 26.65
N ARG A 57 5.33 -13.06 26.38
CA ARG A 57 4.80 -14.20 27.15
C ARG A 57 5.46 -15.53 26.80
N GLY A 58 6.40 -15.54 25.84
CA GLY A 58 7.05 -16.75 25.35
C GLY A 58 6.16 -17.58 24.42
N GLU A 59 5.03 -17.02 23.96
CA GLU A 59 4.09 -17.67 23.04
C GLU A 59 4.58 -17.52 21.59
N GLY A 60 4.30 -18.54 20.76
CA GLY A 60 4.64 -18.57 19.35
C GLY A 60 5.54 -19.74 18.97
N GLN A 61 5.70 -19.98 17.67
CA GLN A 61 6.54 -21.05 17.18
C GLN A 61 8.00 -20.59 17.23
N LYS A 62 8.79 -21.19 18.12
CA LYS A 62 10.21 -20.87 18.26
C LYS A 62 11.01 -21.61 17.19
N VAL A 63 11.77 -20.87 16.38
CA VAL A 63 12.65 -21.39 15.34
C VAL A 63 14.02 -20.73 15.53
N GLY A 64 14.96 -21.46 16.16
CA GLY A 64 16.27 -20.94 16.50
C GLY A 64 16.19 -19.77 17.49
N THR A 65 16.67 -18.60 17.09
CA THR A 65 16.60 -17.35 17.88
C THR A 65 15.28 -16.60 17.70
N TYR A 66 14.44 -17.01 16.74
CA TYR A 66 13.25 -16.26 16.35
C TYR A 66 11.97 -16.89 16.91
N SER A 67 10.98 -16.04 17.16
CA SER A 67 9.60 -16.40 17.48
C SER A 67 8.70 -16.01 16.32
N ILE A 68 8.03 -17.00 15.73
CA ILE A 68 7.11 -16.81 14.60
C ILE A 68 5.68 -16.82 15.13
N LEU A 69 4.96 -15.74 14.87
CA LEU A 69 3.55 -15.58 15.23
C LEU A 69 2.72 -15.34 13.98
N THR A 70 1.68 -16.15 13.82
CA THR A 70 0.71 -16.00 12.73
C THR A 70 -0.60 -15.50 13.32
N PHE A 71 -1.14 -14.42 12.75
CA PHE A 71 -2.45 -13.91 13.12
C PHE A 71 -3.37 -14.00 11.92
N ASP A 72 -4.54 -14.59 12.16
CA ASP A 72 -5.69 -14.37 11.31
C ASP A 72 -6.23 -12.98 11.65
N SER A 73 -6.52 -12.17 10.63
CA SER A 73 -7.15 -10.86 10.81
C SER A 73 -8.66 -11.04 10.75
N PRO A 74 -9.38 -11.18 11.89
CA PRO A 74 -10.83 -11.35 11.88
C PRO A 74 -11.55 -10.08 11.40
N GLU A 75 -10.93 -8.92 11.53
CA GLU A 75 -11.54 -7.61 11.25
C GLU A 75 -11.41 -7.19 9.77
N SER A 76 -10.37 -7.65 9.07
CA SER A 76 -10.26 -7.33 7.65
C SER A 76 -11.07 -8.33 6.82
N LYS A 77 -12.03 -7.83 6.01
CA LYS A 77 -12.80 -8.63 5.01
C LYS A 77 -11.93 -9.48 4.08
N THR A 78 -10.64 -9.17 4.00
CA THR A 78 -9.60 -9.98 3.36
C THR A 78 -9.04 -11.02 4.35
N ARG A 79 -9.27 -12.32 4.11
CA ARG A 79 -8.71 -13.46 4.88
C ARG A 79 -7.19 -13.62 4.68
N ILE A 80 -6.42 -12.55 4.88
CA ILE A 80 -4.96 -12.56 4.74
C ILE A 80 -4.39 -12.95 6.11
N LYS A 81 -3.63 -14.06 6.15
CA LYS A 81 -2.88 -14.47 7.33
C LYS A 81 -1.60 -13.65 7.40
N ARG A 82 -1.40 -12.89 8.47
CA ARG A 82 -0.17 -12.09 8.65
C ARG A 82 0.82 -12.86 9.52
N LYS A 83 2.05 -13.04 9.01
CA LYS A 83 3.15 -13.65 9.76
C LYS A 83 4.12 -12.57 10.24
N PHE A 84 4.41 -12.62 11.54
CA PHE A 84 5.39 -11.77 12.21
C PHE A 84 6.56 -12.65 12.67
N VAL A 85 7.77 -12.23 12.30
CA VAL A 85 9.02 -12.85 12.77
C VAL A 85 9.67 -11.88 13.75
N LEU A 86 9.73 -12.30 15.01
CA LEU A 86 10.27 -11.53 16.12
C LEU A 86 11.57 -12.17 16.60
N ASP A 87 12.56 -11.37 16.94
CA ASP A 87 13.82 -11.84 17.54
C ASP A 87 13.66 -12.16 19.04
N LYS A 88 14.72 -12.59 19.73
CA LYS A 88 14.71 -12.86 21.18
C LYS A 88 14.25 -11.66 22.02
N ASP A 89 14.56 -10.44 21.58
CA ASP A 89 14.14 -9.19 22.24
C ASP A 89 12.74 -8.74 21.81
N CYS A 90 12.00 -9.59 21.09
CA CYS A 90 10.70 -9.28 20.50
C CYS A 90 10.72 -8.06 19.55
N SER A 91 11.86 -7.79 18.92
CA SER A 91 11.96 -6.82 17.83
C SER A 91 11.47 -7.43 16.52
N ILE A 92 10.61 -6.73 15.78
CA ILE A 92 10.09 -7.21 14.49
C ILE A 92 11.20 -7.10 13.45
N LYS A 93 11.59 -8.24 12.86
CA LYS A 93 12.61 -8.29 11.80
C LYS A 93 12.01 -8.31 10.41
N LEU A 94 10.82 -8.90 10.23
CA LEU A 94 10.22 -9.08 8.92
C LEU A 94 8.69 -9.15 8.98
N PHE A 95 8.02 -8.50 8.02
CA PHE A 95 6.60 -8.65 7.72
C PHE A 95 6.44 -9.51 6.46
N VAL A 96 5.71 -10.62 6.54
CA VAL A 96 5.38 -11.45 5.36
C VAL A 96 3.86 -11.42 5.17
N TYR A 97 3.45 -11.00 3.97
CA TYR A 97 2.04 -10.89 3.53
C TYR A 97 1.50 -12.18 2.94
#